data_AF-A0A2V9TLG3-F1
#
_entry.id   AF-A0A2V9TLG3-F1
#
_cell.length_a   1.000
_cell.length_b   1.000
_cell.length_c   1.000
_cell.angle_alpha   90.00
_cell.angle_beta   90.00
_cell.angle_gamma   90.00
#
_symmetry.space_group_name_H-M   'P 1'
#
loop_
_entity.id
_entity.type
_entity.pdbx_description
1 polymer ?
#
loop_
_entity_poly.entity_id
_entity_poly.type
_entity_poly.pdbx_seq_one_letter_code
_entity_poly.pdbx_strand_id
1 'polypeptide(L)' 'GYQYLHALVTLPLTRIYLFALCFLALFHWAHRFRYTLYDGLQIKHLNELIFVCCYGGAIFGTALAGYLLWNFH' A
#
# COMPACT_ATOMS: atom_id res chain seq x y z
N GLY A 1 -22.82 -1.95 -13.89
CA GLY A 1 -21.73 -1.36 -13.09
C GLY A 1 -21.01 -2.40 -12.25
N TYR A 2 -21.57 -2.77 -11.10
CA TYR A 2 -20.95 -3.71 -10.14
C TYR A 2 -20.58 -5.08 -10.72
N GLN A 3 -21.48 -5.72 -11.48
CA GLN A 3 -21.24 -7.07 -12.03
C GLN A 3 -20.05 -7.13 -13.00
N TYR A 4 -19.82 -6.07 -13.77
CA TYR A 4 -18.67 -5.98 -14.67
C TYR A 4 -17.36 -5.80 -13.90
N LEU A 5 -17.36 -4.99 -12.83
CA LEU A 5 -16.20 -4.85 -11.95
C LEU A 5 -15.88 -6.15 -11.22
N HIS A 6 -16.91 -6.87 -10.76
CA HIS A 6 -16.74 -8.19 -10.15
C HIS A 6 -16.09 -9.18 -11.11
N ALA A 7 -16.58 -9.24 -12.36
CA ALA A 7 -16.00 -10.07 -13.42
C ALA A 7 -14.54 -9.70 -13.73
N LEU A 8 -14.19 -8.41 -13.64
CA LEU A 8 -12.82 -7.94 -13.83
C LEU A 8 -11.90 -8.37 -12.69
N VAL A 9 -12.34 -8.24 -11.44
CA VAL A 9 -11.55 -8.62 -10.26
C VAL A 9 -11.38 -10.14 -10.17
N THR A 10 -12.27 -10.94 -10.77
CA THR A 10 -12.05 -12.39 -10.92
C THR A 10 -10.92 -12.76 -11.90
N LEU A 11 -10.51 -11.86 -12.80
CA LEU A 11 -9.41 -12.13 -13.72
C LEU A 11 -8.06 -12.07 -12.96
N PRO A 12 -7.22 -13.11 -13.08
CA PRO A 12 -5.96 -13.17 -12.34
C PRO A 12 -5.00 -12.03 -12.70
N LEU A 13 -4.97 -11.60 -13.97
CA LEU A 13 -4.15 -10.46 -14.41
C LEU A 13 -4.56 -9.15 -13.71
N THR A 14 -5.86 -8.91 -13.57
CA THR A 14 -6.37 -7.72 -12.90
C THR A 14 -6.02 -7.74 -11.42
N ARG A 15 -6.05 -8.90 -10.75
CA ARG A 15 -5.60 -9.04 -9.36
C ARG A 15 -4.12 -8.71 -9.20
N ILE A 16 -3.27 -9.25 -10.08
CA ILE A 16 -1.82 -8.96 -10.06
C ILE A 16 -1.58 -7.46 -10.28
N TYR A 17 -2.28 -6.85 -11.23
CA TYR A 17 -2.18 -5.41 -11.49
C TYR A 17 -2.61 -4.58 -10.28
N LEU A 18 -3.76 -4.89 -9.66
CA LEU A 18 -4.25 -4.20 -8.48
C LEU A 18 -3.31 -4.36 -7.29
N PHE A 19 -2.76 -5.56 -7.10
CA PHE A 19 -1.76 -5.81 -6.06
C PHE A 19 -0.51 -4.96 -6.28
N ALA A 20 0.04 -4.97 -7.50
CA ALA A 20 1.21 -4.17 -7.85
C ALA A 20 0.93 -2.66 -7.67
N LEU A 21 -0.25 -2.19 -8.06
CA LEU A 21 -0.66 -0.79 -7.91
C LEU A 21 -0.76 -0.40 -6.42
N CYS A 22 -1.40 -1.22 -5.59
CA CYS A 22 -1.47 -1.00 -4.14
C CYS A 22 -0.08 -1.00 -3.51
N PHE A 23 0.76 -1.98 -3.84
CA PHE A 23 2.14 -2.06 -3.35
C PHE A 23 2.93 -0.80 -3.72
N LEU A 24 2.94 -0.42 -5.00
CA LEU A 24 3.69 0.75 -5.46
C LEU A 24 3.19 2.04 -4.82
N ALA A 25 1.87 2.23 -4.71
CA ALA A 25 1.27 3.40 -4.10
C ALA A 25 1.63 3.51 -2.61
N LEU A 26 1.57 2.41 -1.86
CA LEU A 26 1.89 2.37 -0.44
C LEU A 26 3.38 2.66 -0.19
N PHE A 27 4.27 2.05 -0.96
CA PHE A 27 5.71 2.30 -0.83
C PHE A 27 6.10 3.70 -1.32
N HIS A 28 5.47 4.22 -2.37
CA HIS A 28 5.68 5.59 -2.82
C HIS A 28 5.21 6.60 -1.75
N TRP A 29 4.02 6.37 -1.18
CA TRP A 29 3.52 7.18 -0.08
C TRP A 29 4.48 7.10 1.11
N ALA A 30 4.94 5.90 1.49
CA ALA A 30 5.84 5.75 2.62
C ALA A 30 7.17 6.50 2.44
N HIS A 31 7.71 6.45 1.23
CA HIS A 31 8.91 7.17 0.87
C HIS A 31 8.72 8.70 0.96
N ARG A 32 7.65 9.23 0.35
CA ARG A 32 7.37 10.67 0.34
C ARG A 32 7.01 11.20 1.73
N PHE A 33 6.21 10.44 2.48
CA PHE A 33 5.76 10.81 3.81
C PHE A 33 6.92 10.89 4.81
N ARG A 34 7.94 10.00 4.66
CA ARG A 34 9.20 10.12 5.40
C ARG A 34 9.84 11.49 5.21
N TYR A 35 9.99 11.96 3.98
CA TYR A 35 10.59 13.29 3.72
C TYR A 35 9.72 14.43 4.24
N THR A 36 8.39 14.33 4.13
CA THR A 36 7.51 15.34 4.71
C THR A 36 7.66 15.45 6.23
N LEU A 37 7.80 14.33 6.94
CA LEU A 37 8.03 14.34 8.38
C LEU A 37 9.46 14.77 8.76
N TYR A 38 10.45 14.34 7.98
CA TYR A 38 11.86 14.67 8.19
C TYR A 38 12.17 16.13 7.94
N ASP A 39 11.81 16.62 6.75
CA ASP A 39 12.20 17.94 6.26
C ASP A 39 11.11 18.98 6.53
N GLY A 40 9.84 18.59 6.42
CA GLY A 40 8.69 19.47 6.66
C GLY A 40 8.41 19.70 8.14
N LEU A 41 8.34 18.63 8.95
CA LEU A 41 8.08 18.73 10.40
C LEU A 41 9.35 18.77 11.26
N GLN A 42 10.55 18.55 10.69
CA GLN A 42 11.85 18.57 11.41
C GLN A 42 11.94 17.58 12.59
N ILE A 43 11.09 16.54 12.63
CA ILE A 43 11.06 15.54 13.73
C ILE A 43 12.14 14.49 13.47
N LYS A 44 13.40 14.88 13.72
CA LYS A 44 14.58 14.03 13.50
C LYS A 44 14.74 12.92 14.55
N HIS A 45 14.14 13.10 15.72
CA HIS A 45 14.27 12.22 16.89
C HIS A 45 13.28 11.04 16.90
N LEU A 46 12.20 11.09 16.10
CA LEU A 46 11.25 9.98 15.93
C LEU A 46 11.49 9.18 14.64
N ASN A 47 12.67 9.30 14.02
CA ASN A 47 12.95 8.61 12.74
C ASN A 47 12.60 7.12 12.76
N GLU A 48 12.96 6.42 13.84
CA GLU A 48 12.69 4.99 13.96
C GLU A 48 11.19 4.70 13.99
N LEU A 49 10.42 5.50 14.71
CA LEU A 49 8.96 5.38 14.80
C LEU A 49 8.30 5.70 13.46
N ILE A 50 8.80 6.72 12.75
CA ILE A 50 8.36 7.06 11.40
C ILE A 50 8.67 5.90 10.45
N PHE A 51 9.87 5.32 10.53
CA PHE A 51 10.27 4.22 9.67
C PHE A 51 9.38 3.00 9.90
N VAL A 52 9.16 2.63 11.16
CA VAL A 52 8.30 1.50 11.54
C VAL A 52 6.85 1.74 11.14
N CYS A 53 6.26 2.90 11.42
CA CYS A 53 4.88 3.18 11.03
C CYS A 53 4.71 3.26 9.51
N CYS A 54 5.65 3.88 8.80
CA CYS A 54 5.50 4.18 7.38
C CYS A 54 5.80 2.95 6.51
N TYR A 55 6.93 2.28 6.73
CA TYR A 55 7.27 1.06 5.99
C TYR A 55 6.55 -0.16 6.54
N GLY A 56 6.35 -0.26 7.86
CA GLY A 56 5.55 -1.32 8.46
C GLY A 56 4.08 -1.23 8.03
N GLY A 57 3.52 -0.01 7.98
CA GLY A 57 2.19 0.24 7.43
C GLY A 57 2.08 -0.13 5.95
N ALA A 58 3.10 0.18 5.14
CA ALA A 58 3.13 -0.22 3.73
C ALA A 58 3.21 -1.74 3.54
N ILE A 59 4.02 -2.44 4.33
CA ILE A 59 4.11 -3.91 4.32
C ILE A 59 2.77 -4.52 4.74
N PHE A 60 2.19 -4.04 5.85
CA PHE A 60 0.91 -4.52 6.34
C PHE A 60 -0.21 -4.29 5.32
N GLY A 61 -0.29 -3.10 4.73
CA GLY A 61 -1.27 -2.77 3.70
C GLY A 61 -1.10 -3.61 2.43
N THR A 62 0.14 -3.91 2.03
CA THR A 62 0.44 -4.80 0.90
C THR A 62 -0.02 -6.23 1.19
N ALA A 63 0.31 -6.76 2.38
CA ALA A 63 -0.10 -8.09 2.79
C ALA A 63 -1.63 -8.21 2.85
N LEU A 64 -2.31 -7.20 3.41
CA LEU A 64 -3.76 -7.14 3.47
C LEU A 64 -4.38 -7.07 2.06
N ALA A 65 -3.82 -6.26 1.15
CA ALA A 65 -4.28 -6.20 -0.24
C ALA A 65 -4.16 -7.56 -0.94
N GLY A 66 -3.02 -8.24 -0.76
CA GLY A 66 -2.83 -9.60 -1.26
C GLY A 66 -3.85 -10.59 -0.70
N TYR A 67 -4.09 -10.56 0.62
CA TYR A 67 -5.08 -11.41 1.28
C TYR A 67 -6.50 -11.17 0.77
N LEU A 68 -6.92 -9.91 0.63
CA LEU A 68 -8.25 -9.56 0.15
C LEU A 68 -8.45 -9.96 -1.32
N LEU A 69 -7.46 -9.69 -2.18
CA LEU A 69 -7.50 -10.07 -3.60
C LEU A 69 -7.46 -11.60 -3.80
N TRP A 70 -6.79 -12.33 -2.91
CA TRP A 70 -6.75 -13.78 -2.93
C TRP A 70 -8.07 -14.41 -2.48
N ASN A 71 -8.70 -13.87 -1.43
CA ASN A 71 -9.98 -14.38 -0.92
C ASN A 71 -11.19 -13.94 -1.76
N PHE A 72 -11.02 -12.93 -2.62
CA PHE A 72 -12.06 -12.52 -3.57
C PHE A 72 -12.44 -13.72 -4.46
N HIS A 73 -13.67 -14.21 -4.33
CA HIS A 73 -14.26 -15.29 -5.14
C HIS A 73 -15.53 -14.75 -5.80
#